data_AF-A0A382SS90-F1
#
_entry.id   AF-A0A382SS90-F1
#
_cell.length_a   1.000
_cell.length_b   1.000
_cell.length_c   1.000
_cell.angle_alpha   90.00
_cell.angle_beta   90.00
_cell.angle_gamma   90.00
#
_symmetry.space_group_name_H-M   'P 1'
#
loop_
_entity.id
_entity.type
_entity.pdbx_description
1 polymer ?
#
loop_
_entity_poly.entity_id
_entity_poly.type
_entity_poly.pdbx_seq_one_letter_code
_entity_poly.pdbx_strand_id
1 'polypeptide(L)'
;GSTDAVVNYASGSGGTTLIFNYTVAAGNTSSDLDYRDTTALALNSGTIMDAVGNAATLTLAAPGATNSLGANKALIIDPSEATISAVTSTTSDGNYKLGDAIVITVTFTEAVTVTGTPQLTLETGSTDAVVDYASGSGGTTLTFNYIVAAGENSSNLDYDSTNALAINGGTITDVAGNAATLTLAAPGDSNSLGVGKSLVIDGIVPTVYSVTATTADSSYKAGDSLAITVTFSEAVTVTGNPQLTLETGSTDAVASYASGSGGTTLTFNYIVAAGENSSDLDYKDTTALALNSGTIMDAVGNAATLTL
;
A
#
# COMPACT_ATOMS: atom_id res chain seq x y z
N GLY A 1 9.63 -2.16 -37.12
CA GLY A 1 9.49 -3.29 -36.19
C GLY A 1 10.39 -4.45 -36.57
N SER A 2 10.32 -5.56 -35.83
CA SER A 2 11.07 -6.80 -36.11
C SER A 2 10.43 -7.67 -37.19
N THR A 3 9.20 -7.35 -37.62
CA THR A 3 8.47 -8.01 -38.71
C THR A 3 7.80 -6.98 -39.62
N ASP A 4 7.86 -7.23 -40.92
CA ASP A 4 7.14 -6.44 -41.92
C ASP A 4 5.73 -7.00 -42.11
N ALA A 5 4.74 -6.11 -42.29
CA ALA A 5 3.38 -6.48 -42.64
C ALA A 5 3.09 -6.16 -44.10
N VAL A 6 2.41 -7.08 -44.80
CA VAL A 6 1.87 -6.83 -46.14
C VAL A 6 0.42 -6.39 -45.99
N VAL A 7 0.09 -5.22 -46.53
CA VAL A 7 -1.27 -4.68 -46.54
C VAL A 7 -1.84 -4.73 -47.95
N ASN A 8 -3.11 -5.11 -48.06
CA ASN A 8 -3.79 -5.24 -49.34
C ASN A 8 -4.50 -3.95 -49.73
N TYR A 9 -4.56 -3.68 -51.03
CA TYR A 9 -5.39 -2.62 -51.60
C TYR A 9 -6.86 -2.84 -51.18
N ALA A 10 -7.48 -1.80 -50.64
CA ALA A 10 -8.86 -1.82 -50.18
C ALA A 10 -9.81 -1.08 -51.12
N SER A 11 -9.46 0.15 -51.52
CA SER A 11 -10.30 1.01 -52.36
C SER A 11 -9.53 2.22 -52.92
N GLY A 12 -10.17 3.03 -53.78
CA GLY A 12 -9.58 4.27 -54.31
C GLY A 12 -9.35 4.33 -55.82
N SER A 13 -9.60 3.23 -56.55
CA SER A 13 -9.53 3.22 -58.02
C SER A 13 -10.47 4.26 -58.64
N GLY A 14 -9.99 4.92 -59.70
CA GLY A 14 -10.67 6.05 -60.35
C GLY A 14 -10.40 7.41 -59.72
N GLY A 15 -9.71 7.47 -58.58
CA GLY A 15 -9.25 8.70 -57.93
C GLY A 15 -7.73 8.87 -57.92
N THR A 16 -7.26 9.89 -57.21
CA THR A 16 -5.82 10.19 -57.01
C THR A 16 -5.24 9.55 -55.74
N THR A 17 -6.01 8.72 -55.05
CA THR A 17 -5.63 8.15 -53.75
C THR A 17 -6.02 6.69 -53.70
N LEU A 18 -5.06 5.83 -53.37
CA LEU A 18 -5.30 4.43 -53.05
C LEU A 18 -5.34 4.26 -51.53
N ILE A 19 -6.27 3.43 -51.06
CA ILE A 19 -6.47 3.14 -49.65
C ILE A 19 -6.03 1.71 -49.38
N PHE A 20 -5.19 1.55 -48.36
CA PHE A 20 -4.74 0.27 -47.83
C PHE A 20 -5.18 0.18 -46.37
N ASN A 21 -5.65 -0.99 -45.96
CA ASN A 21 -6.04 -1.23 -44.58
C ASN A 21 -4.94 -2.01 -43.87
N TYR A 22 -4.41 -1.43 -42.79
CA TYR A 22 -3.50 -2.10 -41.88
C TYR A 22 -4.22 -2.42 -40.57
N THR A 23 -4.18 -3.68 -40.17
CA THR A 23 -4.65 -4.14 -38.86
C THR A 23 -3.44 -4.53 -38.03
N VAL A 24 -3.27 -3.88 -36.88
CA VAL A 24 -2.21 -4.21 -35.93
C VAL A 24 -2.45 -5.62 -35.39
N ALA A 25 -1.46 -6.49 -35.53
CA ALA A 25 -1.47 -7.84 -34.97
C ALA A 25 -0.58 -7.91 -33.72
N ALA A 26 -0.78 -8.94 -32.89
CA ALA A 26 0.07 -9.21 -31.73
C ALA A 26 1.56 -9.26 -32.14
N GLY A 27 2.41 -8.60 -31.36
CA GLY A 27 3.85 -8.51 -31.61
C GLY A 27 4.27 -7.53 -32.72
N ASN A 28 3.33 -6.85 -33.39
CA ASN A 28 3.69 -5.74 -34.28
C ASN A 28 4.09 -4.55 -33.43
N THR A 29 5.31 -4.05 -33.57
CA THR A 29 5.78 -2.86 -32.83
C THR A 29 6.43 -1.85 -33.76
N SER A 30 6.15 -0.57 -33.54
CA SER A 30 6.81 0.53 -34.24
C SER A 30 6.78 1.79 -33.41
N SER A 31 7.93 2.43 -33.21
CA SER A 31 8.00 3.77 -32.61
C SER A 31 7.55 4.85 -33.59
N ASP A 32 7.62 4.57 -34.90
CA ASP A 32 7.08 5.38 -35.97
C ASP A 32 6.86 4.49 -37.20
N LEU A 33 5.60 4.23 -37.57
CA LEU A 33 5.25 3.32 -38.66
C LEU A 33 5.59 3.95 -40.02
N ASP A 34 6.42 3.27 -40.80
CA ASP A 34 6.68 3.61 -42.20
C ASP A 34 6.62 2.33 -43.06
N TYR A 35 6.61 2.50 -44.38
CA TYR A 35 6.79 1.38 -45.31
C TYR A 35 8.28 0.96 -45.36
N ARG A 36 8.53 -0.29 -45.76
CA ARG A 36 9.86 -0.92 -45.69
C ARG A 36 10.95 -0.15 -46.43
N ASP A 37 10.67 0.27 -47.66
CA ASP A 37 11.61 0.96 -48.54
C ASP A 37 10.89 1.66 -49.71
N THR A 38 11.64 2.34 -50.60
CA THR A 38 11.10 3.06 -51.76
C THR A 38 10.38 2.18 -52.80
N THR A 39 10.45 0.85 -52.67
CA THR A 39 9.86 -0.15 -53.56
C THR A 39 8.71 -0.94 -52.91
N ALA A 40 8.27 -0.55 -51.71
CA ALA A 40 7.27 -1.29 -50.93
C ALA A 40 5.89 -1.40 -51.63
N LEU A 41 5.55 -0.49 -52.56
CA LEU A 41 4.33 -0.57 -53.34
C LEU A 41 4.50 -1.54 -54.52
N ALA A 42 4.05 -2.79 -54.33
CA ALA A 42 4.08 -3.83 -55.35
C ALA A 42 2.71 -4.05 -56.00
N LEU A 43 2.69 -4.39 -57.29
CA LEU A 43 1.44 -4.61 -58.04
C LEU A 43 0.77 -5.96 -57.75
N ASN A 44 1.53 -6.98 -57.35
CA ASN A 44 1.02 -8.34 -57.15
C ASN A 44 0.10 -8.84 -58.29
N SER A 45 0.56 -8.72 -59.53
CA SER A 45 -0.20 -9.02 -60.77
C SER A 45 -1.34 -8.04 -61.12
N GLY A 46 -1.54 -6.98 -60.34
CA GLY A 46 -2.45 -5.87 -60.65
C GLY A 46 -1.85 -4.81 -61.57
N THR A 47 -2.60 -3.73 -61.78
CA THR A 47 -2.16 -2.54 -62.52
C THR A 47 -2.55 -1.26 -61.78
N ILE A 48 -1.72 -0.22 -61.89
CA ILE A 48 -2.05 1.14 -61.47
C ILE A 48 -1.77 2.02 -62.69
N MET A 49 -2.83 2.44 -63.37
CA MET A 49 -2.76 3.18 -64.62
C MET A 49 -3.70 4.37 -64.59
N ASP A 50 -3.38 5.41 -65.37
CA ASP A 50 -4.32 6.48 -65.66
C ASP A 50 -5.40 6.03 -66.68
N ALA A 51 -6.35 6.92 -66.97
CA ALA A 51 -7.47 6.64 -67.87
C ALA A 51 -7.07 6.34 -69.32
N VAL A 52 -5.85 6.69 -69.74
CA VAL A 52 -5.34 6.45 -71.10
C VAL A 52 -4.32 5.31 -71.14
N GLY A 53 -4.07 4.63 -70.01
CA GLY A 53 -3.24 3.43 -69.92
C GLY A 53 -1.77 3.67 -69.54
N ASN A 54 -1.38 4.88 -69.12
CA ASN A 54 -0.01 5.12 -68.63
C ASN A 54 0.17 4.51 -67.24
N ALA A 55 1.22 3.70 -67.05
CA ALA A 55 1.53 3.11 -65.75
C ALA A 55 2.05 4.16 -64.74
N ALA A 56 1.62 4.05 -63.49
CA ALA A 56 2.10 4.90 -62.40
C ALA A 56 3.56 4.59 -62.03
N THR A 57 4.32 5.62 -61.66
CA THR A 57 5.60 5.45 -60.97
C THR A 57 5.34 5.02 -59.53
N LEU A 58 5.85 3.84 -59.15
CA LEU A 58 5.61 3.24 -57.82
C LEU A 58 6.73 3.51 -56.80
N THR A 59 7.73 4.30 -57.18
CA THR A 59 8.82 4.69 -56.27
C THR A 59 8.29 5.63 -55.20
N LEU A 60 8.27 5.15 -53.95
CA LEU A 60 7.90 5.94 -52.78
C LEU A 60 9.07 6.82 -52.33
N ALA A 61 8.80 7.83 -51.50
CA ALA A 61 9.86 8.60 -50.83
C ALA A 61 10.72 7.67 -49.96
N ALA A 62 11.97 8.01 -49.66
CA ALA A 62 12.75 7.22 -48.70
C ALA A 62 12.07 7.28 -47.31
N PRO A 63 11.99 6.17 -46.54
CA PRO A 63 11.47 6.20 -45.18
C PRO A 63 12.13 7.30 -44.33
N GLY A 64 11.33 8.04 -43.56
CA GLY A 64 11.75 9.22 -42.80
C GLY A 64 12.05 10.50 -43.61
N ALA A 65 12.03 10.48 -44.94
CA ALA A 65 12.19 11.67 -45.77
C ALA A 65 10.86 12.42 -45.94
N THR A 66 10.93 13.69 -46.37
CA THR A 66 9.72 14.48 -46.69
C THR A 66 8.80 13.69 -47.64
N ASN A 67 7.52 13.63 -47.29
CA ASN A 67 6.46 12.88 -47.96
C ASN A 67 6.42 11.35 -47.69
N SER A 68 7.29 10.78 -46.83
CA SER A 68 7.11 9.40 -46.35
C SER A 68 5.97 9.29 -45.33
N LEU A 69 5.57 8.08 -44.94
CA LEU A 69 4.51 7.91 -43.94
C LEU A 69 4.95 8.47 -42.58
N GLY A 70 6.11 8.03 -42.06
CA GLY A 70 6.62 8.46 -40.76
C GLY A 70 6.94 9.95 -40.69
N ALA A 71 7.45 10.54 -41.78
CA ALA A 71 7.69 11.99 -41.83
C ALA A 71 6.40 12.83 -41.82
N ASN A 72 5.30 12.27 -42.32
CA ASN A 72 4.02 12.98 -42.40
C ASN A 72 3.14 12.77 -41.16
N LYS A 73 3.26 11.62 -40.49
CA LYS A 73 2.44 11.21 -39.34
C LYS A 73 3.27 10.32 -38.41
N ALA A 74 3.36 10.72 -37.14
CA ALA A 74 3.92 9.89 -36.09
C ALA A 74 2.90 8.82 -35.68
N LEU A 75 3.09 7.60 -36.17
CA LEU A 75 2.20 6.46 -35.88
C LEU A 75 2.93 5.44 -35.01
N ILE A 76 2.60 5.43 -33.71
CA ILE A 76 3.16 4.45 -32.76
C ILE A 76 2.27 3.21 -32.77
N ILE A 77 2.91 2.05 -32.89
CA ILE A 77 2.27 0.74 -32.81
C ILE A 77 2.83 0.03 -31.59
N ASP A 78 1.99 -0.15 -30.58
CA ASP A 78 2.30 -0.87 -29.37
C ASP A 78 1.07 -1.66 -28.90
N PRO A 79 1.04 -2.97 -29.17
CA PRO A 79 -0.05 -3.84 -28.75
C PRO A 79 0.27 -4.56 -27.42
N SER A 80 1.41 -4.27 -26.79
CA SER A 80 1.79 -4.89 -25.52
C SER A 80 1.05 -4.19 -24.38
N GLU A 81 0.53 -4.95 -23.42
CA GLU A 81 -0.04 -4.36 -22.21
C GLU A 81 1.03 -4.25 -21.12
N ALA A 82 0.95 -3.18 -20.32
CA ALA A 82 1.71 -3.07 -19.10
C ALA A 82 1.30 -4.18 -18.11
N THR A 83 2.28 -4.88 -17.54
CA THR A 83 2.05 -5.92 -16.52
C THR A 83 2.79 -5.58 -15.24
N ILE A 84 2.37 -6.13 -14.10
CA ILE A 84 3.04 -5.89 -12.81
C ILE A 84 4.22 -6.85 -12.67
N SER A 85 5.39 -6.29 -12.40
CA SER A 85 6.64 -7.02 -12.23
C SER A 85 6.97 -7.31 -10.77
N ALA A 86 6.60 -6.41 -9.84
CA ALA A 86 6.81 -6.60 -8.41
C ALA A 86 5.99 -5.63 -7.55
N VAL A 87 5.69 -6.06 -6.33
CA VAL A 87 5.26 -5.20 -5.22
C VAL A 87 6.35 -5.20 -4.16
N THR A 88 6.75 -4.02 -3.69
CA THR A 88 7.75 -3.88 -2.63
C THR A 88 7.48 -2.64 -1.79
N SER A 89 8.33 -2.38 -0.79
CA SER A 89 8.27 -1.19 0.06
C SER A 89 9.61 -0.47 0.09
N THR A 90 9.57 0.86 0.07
CA THR A 90 10.77 1.67 0.35
C THR A 90 11.01 1.84 1.85
N THR A 91 10.02 1.53 2.68
CA THR A 91 10.18 1.46 4.13
C THR A 91 11.09 0.27 4.47
N SER A 92 11.95 0.45 5.48
CA SER A 92 12.88 -0.60 5.91
C SER A 92 12.15 -1.78 6.55
N ASP A 93 12.81 -2.92 6.67
CA ASP A 93 12.22 -4.04 7.42
C ASP A 93 12.15 -3.69 8.92
N GLY A 94 11.10 -4.16 9.61
CA GLY A 94 10.90 -3.87 11.02
C GLY A 94 9.47 -4.03 11.52
N ASN A 95 9.25 -3.60 12.75
CA ASN A 95 7.95 -3.55 13.40
C ASN A 95 7.36 -2.14 13.31
N TYR A 96 6.08 -2.05 12.97
CA TYR A 96 5.36 -0.80 12.76
C TYR A 96 4.13 -0.77 13.65
N LYS A 97 4.01 0.31 14.40
CA LYS A 97 2.97 0.48 15.40
C LYS A 97 1.82 1.35 14.87
N LEU A 98 0.76 1.51 15.66
CA LEU A 98 -0.36 2.39 15.35
C LEU A 98 0.11 3.79 14.91
N GLY A 99 -0.35 4.21 13.72
CA GLY A 99 -0.06 5.52 13.14
C GLY A 99 1.25 5.62 12.38
N ASP A 100 2.08 4.57 12.35
CA ASP A 100 3.28 4.56 11.51
C ASP A 100 2.91 4.51 10.01
N ALA A 101 3.75 5.14 9.19
CA ALA A 101 3.58 5.20 7.74
C ALA A 101 4.49 4.21 7.01
N ILE A 102 3.92 3.45 6.08
CA ILE A 102 4.61 2.48 5.25
C ILE A 102 4.33 2.81 3.77
N VAL A 103 5.39 2.93 2.98
CA VAL A 103 5.31 3.28 1.56
C VAL A 103 5.37 2.01 0.74
N ILE A 104 4.25 1.63 0.14
CA ILE A 104 4.15 0.48 -0.76
C ILE A 104 4.29 0.96 -2.20
N THR A 105 5.00 0.18 -3.02
CA THR A 105 5.24 0.46 -4.43
C THR A 105 4.86 -0.72 -5.29
N VAL A 106 4.14 -0.45 -6.38
CA VAL A 106 3.77 -1.43 -7.42
C VAL A 106 4.49 -1.05 -8.70
N THR A 107 5.34 -1.93 -9.22
CA THR A 107 6.16 -1.67 -10.40
C THR A 107 5.64 -2.41 -11.62
N PHE A 108 5.31 -1.67 -12.66
CA PHE A 108 4.91 -2.15 -13.98
C PHE A 108 6.11 -2.36 -14.91
N THR A 109 5.92 -3.17 -15.95
CA THR A 109 6.92 -3.43 -16.99
C THR A 109 7.21 -2.22 -17.88
N GLU A 110 6.30 -1.26 -17.93
CA GLU A 110 6.45 -0.01 -18.66
C GLU A 110 5.68 1.13 -17.98
N ALA A 111 5.81 2.35 -18.52
CA ALA A 111 5.18 3.52 -17.93
C ALA A 111 3.65 3.48 -18.09
N VAL A 112 2.93 3.77 -17.01
CA VAL A 112 1.47 3.78 -16.99
C VAL A 112 0.92 5.15 -16.62
N THR A 113 -0.17 5.55 -17.26
CA THR A 113 -0.98 6.71 -16.91
C THR A 113 -2.18 6.28 -16.08
N VAL A 114 -2.33 6.91 -14.92
CA VAL A 114 -3.42 6.65 -13.98
C VAL A 114 -4.47 7.75 -14.05
N THR A 115 -5.74 7.36 -14.09
CA THR A 115 -6.89 8.23 -13.78
C THR A 115 -7.64 7.68 -12.57
N GLY A 116 -8.41 8.53 -11.88
CA GLY A 116 -9.11 8.14 -10.65
C GLY A 116 -8.14 7.88 -9.48
N THR A 117 -8.61 7.10 -8.51
CA THR A 117 -7.87 6.73 -7.30
C THR A 117 -7.87 5.21 -7.13
N PRO A 118 -7.03 4.46 -7.88
CA PRO A 118 -6.86 3.04 -7.67
C PRO A 118 -6.57 2.70 -6.21
N GLN A 119 -6.97 1.50 -5.79
CA GLN A 119 -6.85 1.06 -4.41
C GLN A 119 -6.08 -0.26 -4.34
N LEU A 120 -5.21 -0.38 -3.35
CA LEU A 120 -4.50 -1.61 -3.02
C LEU A 120 -5.01 -2.11 -1.67
N THR A 121 -5.54 -3.33 -1.64
CA THR A 121 -5.96 -3.99 -0.38
C THR A 121 -4.80 -4.74 0.25
N LEU A 122 -4.48 -4.44 1.50
CA LEU A 122 -3.43 -5.08 2.30
C LEU A 122 -4.04 -6.02 3.34
N GLU A 123 -3.44 -7.20 3.51
CA GLU A 123 -3.83 -8.18 4.53
C GLU A 123 -3.28 -7.73 5.90
N THR A 124 -4.17 -7.19 6.71
CA THR A 124 -3.85 -6.54 8.00
C THR A 124 -4.61 -7.17 9.17
N GLY A 125 -5.08 -8.42 9.01
CA GLY A 125 -5.67 -9.22 10.06
C GLY A 125 -7.15 -9.52 9.82
N SER A 126 -8.02 -9.22 10.79
CA SER A 126 -9.46 -9.52 10.64
C SER A 126 -10.18 -8.56 9.69
N THR A 127 -9.59 -7.41 9.42
CA THR A 127 -10.09 -6.41 8.49
C THR A 127 -8.91 -5.87 7.71
N ASP A 128 -9.04 -5.92 6.40
CA ASP A 128 -7.99 -5.53 5.47
C ASP A 128 -7.98 -4.01 5.24
N ALA A 129 -6.78 -3.45 5.22
CA ALA A 129 -6.57 -2.04 4.93
C ALA A 129 -6.72 -1.80 3.42
N VAL A 130 -7.57 -0.84 3.03
CA VAL A 130 -7.68 -0.39 1.65
C VAL A 130 -6.92 0.92 1.50
N VAL A 131 -5.84 0.90 0.72
CA VAL A 131 -4.91 2.02 0.58
C VAL A 131 -5.08 2.70 -0.77
N ASP A 132 -5.32 4.00 -0.74
CA ASP A 132 -5.48 4.80 -1.96
C ASP A 132 -4.13 5.07 -2.65
N TYR A 133 -4.17 5.06 -3.98
CA TYR A 133 -3.10 5.51 -4.84
C TYR A 133 -2.65 6.93 -4.49
N ALA A 134 -1.34 7.11 -4.27
CA ALA A 134 -0.76 8.39 -3.88
C ALA A 134 -0.05 9.11 -5.05
N SER A 135 0.79 8.41 -5.83
CA SER A 135 1.59 9.03 -6.89
C SER A 135 2.23 8.03 -7.85
N GLY A 136 2.82 8.50 -8.97
CA GLY A 136 3.60 7.68 -9.90
C GLY A 136 3.11 7.63 -11.36
N SER A 137 2.04 8.36 -11.69
CA SER A 137 1.45 8.40 -13.03
C SER A 137 2.46 8.96 -14.04
N GLY A 138 2.54 8.34 -15.22
CA GLY A 138 3.53 8.62 -16.25
C GLY A 138 4.88 7.91 -16.05
N GLY A 139 5.05 7.17 -14.95
CA GLY A 139 6.22 6.34 -14.66
C GLY A 139 5.87 4.85 -14.59
N THR A 140 6.88 4.01 -14.31
CA THR A 140 6.72 2.55 -14.15
C THR A 140 6.29 2.15 -12.74
N THR A 141 6.35 3.04 -11.76
CA THR A 141 6.12 2.69 -10.36
C THR A 141 5.02 3.56 -9.78
N LEU A 142 3.98 2.90 -9.27
CA LEU A 142 2.91 3.54 -8.50
C LEU A 142 3.20 3.41 -7.01
N THR A 143 2.85 4.44 -6.24
CA THR A 143 3.08 4.54 -4.80
C THR A 143 1.76 4.59 -4.05
N PHE A 144 1.69 3.87 -2.94
CA PHE A 144 0.58 3.80 -2.00
C PHE A 144 1.12 4.09 -0.59
N ASN A 145 0.48 4.99 0.15
CA ASN A 145 0.92 5.38 1.49
C ASN A 145 -0.02 4.76 2.53
N TYR A 146 0.40 3.63 3.10
CA TYR A 146 -0.33 2.93 4.14
C TYR A 146 -0.02 3.54 5.51
N ILE A 147 -1.04 3.77 6.33
CA ILE A 147 -0.91 4.15 7.74
C ILE A 147 -1.53 3.03 8.57
N VAL A 148 -0.77 2.49 9.52
CA VAL A 148 -1.27 1.45 10.43
C VAL A 148 -2.44 2.02 11.25
N ALA A 149 -3.60 1.40 11.15
CA ALA A 149 -4.82 1.75 11.86
C ALA A 149 -5.04 0.89 13.12
N ALA A 150 -6.00 1.30 13.95
CA ALA A 150 -6.30 0.63 15.20
C ALA A 150 -6.89 -0.76 14.96
N GLY A 151 -6.32 -1.77 15.62
CA GLY A 151 -6.78 -3.16 15.54
C GLY A 151 -6.17 -3.97 14.40
N GLU A 152 -5.38 -3.35 13.53
CA GLU A 152 -4.64 -4.06 12.47
C GLU A 152 -3.46 -4.84 13.06
N ASN A 153 -3.21 -6.04 12.56
CA ASN A 153 -2.11 -6.90 12.99
C ASN A 153 -1.71 -7.84 11.85
N SER A 154 -0.44 -7.85 11.50
CA SER A 154 0.12 -8.78 10.52
C SER A 154 1.54 -9.16 10.91
N SER A 155 1.83 -10.46 10.94
CA SER A 155 3.17 -10.97 11.23
C SER A 155 4.16 -10.73 10.09
N ASN A 156 3.65 -10.51 8.88
CA ASN A 156 4.40 -10.02 7.73
C ASN A 156 3.41 -9.46 6.71
N LEU A 157 3.43 -8.14 6.52
CA LEU A 157 2.50 -7.44 5.64
C LEU A 157 2.62 -7.94 4.19
N ASP A 158 1.48 -8.28 3.61
CA ASP A 158 1.32 -8.55 2.19
C ASP A 158 0.00 -7.94 1.70
N TYR A 159 -0.31 -8.10 0.42
CA TYR A 159 -1.63 -7.78 -0.12
C TYR A 159 -2.59 -9.00 -0.06
N ASP A 160 -3.90 -8.73 -0.12
CA ASP A 160 -4.93 -9.76 0.15
C ASP A 160 -4.90 -10.96 -0.82
N SER A 161 -4.54 -10.71 -2.08
CA SER A 161 -4.72 -11.65 -3.18
C SER A 161 -4.05 -11.15 -4.47
N THR A 162 -4.06 -12.00 -5.50
CA THR A 162 -3.59 -11.62 -6.84
C THR A 162 -4.42 -10.50 -7.50
N ASN A 163 -5.59 -10.16 -6.95
CA ASN A 163 -6.48 -9.11 -7.47
C ASN A 163 -6.60 -7.91 -6.53
N ALA A 164 -5.70 -7.77 -5.55
CA ALA A 164 -5.75 -6.73 -4.53
C ALA A 164 -5.68 -5.29 -5.09
N LEU A 165 -5.13 -5.11 -6.30
CA LEU A 165 -5.08 -3.81 -6.98
C LEU A 165 -6.34 -3.60 -7.83
N ALA A 166 -7.18 -2.65 -7.44
CA ALA A 166 -8.40 -2.29 -8.13
C ALA A 166 -8.36 -0.86 -8.69
N ILE A 167 -8.98 -0.63 -9.84
CA ILE A 167 -9.01 0.69 -10.50
C ILE A 167 -9.94 1.72 -9.82
N ASN A 168 -10.89 1.27 -9.00
CA ASN A 168 -11.85 2.11 -8.27
C ASN A 168 -12.49 3.23 -9.13
N GLY A 169 -13.04 2.87 -10.29
CA GLY A 169 -13.69 3.81 -11.22
C GLY A 169 -12.73 4.63 -12.09
N GLY A 170 -11.41 4.44 -11.96
CA GLY A 170 -10.37 5.04 -12.79
C GLY A 170 -9.87 4.13 -13.92
N THR A 171 -8.66 4.40 -14.40
CA THR A 171 -7.95 3.60 -15.41
C THR A 171 -6.47 3.53 -15.09
N ILE A 172 -5.81 2.44 -15.50
CA ILE A 172 -4.35 2.32 -15.56
C ILE A 172 -4.04 1.83 -16.97
N THR A 173 -3.45 2.69 -17.80
CA THR A 173 -3.16 2.39 -19.21
C THR A 173 -1.72 2.75 -19.55
N ASP A 174 -1.12 2.10 -20.53
CA ASP A 174 0.17 2.54 -21.09
C ASP A 174 0.03 3.82 -21.95
N VAL A 175 1.11 4.19 -22.65
CA VAL A 175 1.15 5.36 -23.54
C VAL A 175 0.33 5.19 -24.83
N ALA A 176 0.14 3.96 -25.30
CA ALA A 176 -0.65 3.64 -26.48
C ALA A 176 -2.15 3.49 -26.16
N GLY A 177 -2.51 3.48 -24.87
CA GLY A 177 -3.87 3.37 -24.37
C GLY A 177 -4.31 1.94 -24.09
N ASN A 178 -3.39 0.96 -24.07
CA ASN A 178 -3.74 -0.40 -23.67
C ASN A 178 -3.98 -0.43 -22.16
N ALA A 179 -5.03 -1.12 -21.73
CA ALA A 179 -5.29 -1.32 -20.31
C ALA A 179 -4.21 -2.23 -19.71
N ALA A 180 -3.70 -1.85 -18.53
CA ALA A 180 -2.70 -2.67 -17.85
C ALA A 180 -3.35 -3.94 -17.27
N THR A 181 -2.60 -5.04 -17.30
CA THR A 181 -2.92 -6.26 -16.55
C THR A 181 -2.53 -6.04 -15.08
N LEU A 182 -3.53 -6.04 -14.19
CA LEU A 182 -3.37 -5.71 -12.76
C LEU A 182 -3.13 -6.92 -11.84
N THR A 183 -2.95 -8.10 -12.41
CA THR A 183 -2.71 -9.32 -11.64
C THR A 183 -1.36 -9.24 -10.93
N LEU A 184 -1.38 -9.32 -9.60
CA LEU A 184 -0.20 -9.39 -8.74
C LEU A 184 0.34 -10.83 -8.69
N ALA A 185 1.59 -10.99 -8.23
CA ALA A 185 2.09 -12.30 -7.83
C ALA A 185 1.19 -12.88 -6.72
N ALA A 186 1.12 -14.19 -6.55
CA ALA A 186 0.39 -14.73 -5.39
C ALA A 186 1.11 -14.32 -4.09
N PRO A 187 0.38 -13.98 -3.01
CA PRO A 187 1.00 -13.73 -1.71
C PRO A 187 1.91 -14.89 -1.31
N GLY A 188 3.15 -14.57 -0.89
CA GLY A 188 4.18 -15.56 -0.58
C GLY A 188 5.01 -16.10 -1.77
N ASP A 189 4.68 -15.74 -3.01
CA ASP A 189 5.51 -16.05 -4.19
C ASP A 189 6.57 -14.96 -4.43
N SER A 190 7.57 -15.28 -5.26
CA SER A 190 8.54 -14.28 -5.74
C SER A 190 7.84 -13.04 -6.29
N ASN A 191 8.37 -11.86 -5.96
CA ASN A 191 7.84 -10.54 -6.33
C ASN A 191 6.57 -10.09 -5.59
N SER A 192 6.07 -10.87 -4.61
CA SER A 192 5.09 -10.39 -3.62
C SER A 192 5.74 -9.51 -2.54
N LEU A 193 4.92 -8.70 -1.86
CA LEU A 193 5.42 -7.80 -0.82
C LEU A 193 6.01 -8.59 0.35
N GLY A 194 5.30 -9.64 0.81
CA GLY A 194 5.71 -10.46 1.94
C GLY A 194 6.99 -11.26 1.70
N VAL A 195 7.39 -11.50 0.44
CA VAL A 195 8.69 -12.12 0.11
C VAL A 195 9.80 -11.09 -0.01
N GLY A 196 9.50 -9.90 -0.53
CA GLY A 196 10.48 -8.84 -0.73
C GLY A 196 10.84 -8.04 0.53
N LYS A 197 10.01 -8.14 1.57
CA LYS A 197 10.12 -7.33 2.80
C LYS A 197 9.71 -8.11 4.04
N SER A 198 10.18 -7.66 5.19
CA SER A 198 9.76 -8.14 6.51
C SER A 198 9.16 -6.96 7.30
N LEU A 199 7.86 -6.75 7.13
CA LEU A 199 7.12 -5.65 7.74
C LEU A 199 6.09 -6.22 8.71
N VAL A 200 6.38 -6.15 10.01
CA VAL A 200 5.45 -6.60 11.05
C VAL A 200 4.54 -5.44 11.43
N ILE A 201 3.24 -5.64 11.40
CA ILE A 201 2.23 -4.63 11.76
C ILE A 201 1.63 -4.97 13.10
N ASP A 202 1.58 -3.99 13.99
CA ASP A 202 0.90 -4.10 15.27
C ASP A 202 0.25 -2.76 15.64
N GLY A 203 -1.01 -2.62 15.24
CA GLY A 203 -1.88 -1.48 15.56
C GLY A 203 -2.75 -1.71 16.81
N ILE A 204 -2.46 -2.74 17.61
CA ILE A 204 -3.22 -3.03 18.83
C ILE A 204 -2.54 -2.31 20.00
N VAL A 205 -3.32 -1.54 20.76
CA VAL A 205 -2.80 -0.83 21.93
C VAL A 205 -3.13 -1.60 23.20
N PRO A 206 -2.24 -1.65 24.20
CA PRO A 206 -2.57 -2.22 25.50
C PRO A 206 -3.69 -1.41 26.17
N THR A 207 -4.68 -2.09 26.75
CA THR A 207 -5.75 -1.47 27.53
C THR A 207 -5.76 -2.04 28.94
N VAL A 208 -6.15 -1.23 29.93
CA VAL A 208 -6.37 -1.77 31.28
C VAL A 208 -7.55 -2.74 31.26
N TYR A 209 -7.30 -3.96 31.74
CA TYR A 209 -8.28 -5.04 31.85
C TYR A 209 -8.90 -5.12 33.24
N SER A 210 -8.10 -4.96 34.29
CA SER A 210 -8.59 -4.97 35.67
C SER A 210 -7.64 -4.28 36.64
N VAL A 211 -8.21 -3.77 37.73
CA VAL A 211 -7.48 -3.33 38.93
C VAL A 211 -7.93 -4.19 40.10
N THR A 212 -6.98 -4.72 40.88
CA THR A 212 -7.27 -5.53 42.07
C THR A 212 -6.15 -5.39 43.09
N ALA A 213 -6.23 -6.09 44.22
CA ALA A 213 -5.15 -6.18 45.19
C ALA A 213 -4.78 -7.65 45.42
N THR A 214 -3.50 -7.91 45.65
CA THR A 214 -3.02 -9.24 46.10
C THR A 214 -3.16 -9.42 47.61
N THR A 215 -3.53 -8.36 48.33
CA THR A 215 -3.68 -8.34 49.78
C THR A 215 -5.09 -8.83 50.12
N ALA A 216 -5.25 -9.64 51.17
CA ALA A 216 -6.53 -10.26 51.49
C ALA A 216 -7.58 -9.26 51.99
N ASP A 217 -8.86 -9.58 51.86
CA ASP A 217 -9.93 -8.72 52.38
C ASP A 217 -9.80 -8.55 53.91
N SER A 218 -9.59 -7.31 54.34
CA SER A 218 -9.45 -6.97 55.76
C SER A 218 -9.57 -5.47 56.01
N SER A 219 -9.53 -5.08 57.27
CA SER A 219 -9.31 -3.68 57.67
C SER A 219 -7.82 -3.43 57.87
N TYR A 220 -7.33 -2.38 57.24
CA TYR A 220 -5.92 -1.97 57.29
C TYR A 220 -5.77 -0.70 58.11
N LYS A 221 -4.68 -0.60 58.86
CA LYS A 221 -4.33 0.57 59.70
C LYS A 221 -3.16 1.33 59.09
N ALA A 222 -2.95 2.55 59.57
CA ALA A 222 -1.80 3.36 59.19
C ALA A 222 -0.47 2.57 59.33
N GLY A 223 0.35 2.63 58.28
CA GLY A 223 1.61 1.90 58.15
C GLY A 223 1.50 0.52 57.49
N ASP A 224 0.29 -0.02 57.29
CA ASP A 224 0.11 -1.25 56.51
C ASP A 224 0.40 -0.98 55.02
N SER A 225 0.99 -1.96 54.34
CA SER A 225 1.32 -1.89 52.92
C SER A 225 0.39 -2.79 52.13
N LEU A 226 -0.25 -2.23 51.10
CA LEU A 226 -1.12 -2.94 50.18
C LEU A 226 -0.48 -2.95 48.80
N ALA A 227 -0.50 -4.12 48.17
CA ALA A 227 -0.02 -4.30 46.80
C ALA A 227 -1.22 -4.33 45.84
N ILE A 228 -1.41 -3.20 45.16
CA ILE A 228 -2.45 -2.99 44.14
C ILE A 228 -1.88 -3.41 42.78
N THR A 229 -2.64 -4.17 42.01
CA THR A 229 -2.21 -4.67 40.70
C THR A 229 -3.12 -4.15 39.60
N VAL A 230 -2.53 -3.62 38.54
CA VAL A 230 -3.21 -3.22 37.29
C VAL A 230 -2.81 -4.23 36.21
N THR A 231 -3.79 -4.94 35.65
CA THR A 231 -3.59 -5.90 34.56
C THR A 231 -4.00 -5.26 33.24
N PHE A 232 -3.15 -5.40 32.22
CA PHE A 232 -3.38 -4.96 30.85
C PHE A 232 -3.80 -6.13 29.95
N SER A 233 -4.38 -5.81 28.79
CA SER A 233 -4.77 -6.77 27.73
C SER A 233 -3.59 -7.55 27.14
N GLU A 234 -2.38 -6.98 27.23
CA GLU A 234 -1.14 -7.56 26.73
C GLU A 234 0.07 -7.12 27.57
N ALA A 235 1.25 -7.64 27.24
CA ALA A 235 2.46 -7.33 27.98
C ALA A 235 2.90 -5.88 27.73
N VAL A 236 3.28 -5.18 28.80
CA VAL A 236 3.71 -3.77 28.73
C VAL A 236 5.09 -3.57 29.35
N THR A 237 5.89 -2.71 28.71
CA THR A 237 7.15 -2.19 29.22
C THR A 237 6.92 -0.83 29.86
N VAL A 238 7.46 -0.65 31.06
CA VAL A 238 7.32 0.58 31.84
C VAL A 238 8.64 1.33 31.88
N THR A 239 8.60 2.64 31.63
CA THR A 239 9.70 3.57 31.97
C THR A 239 9.21 4.58 33.01
N GLY A 240 10.13 5.18 33.75
CA GLY A 240 9.79 6.13 34.82
C GLY A 240 9.14 5.48 36.03
N ASN A 241 8.32 6.24 36.75
CA ASN A 241 7.62 5.77 37.95
C ASN A 241 6.14 6.16 37.90
N PRO A 242 5.32 5.44 37.12
CA PRO A 242 3.88 5.64 37.09
C PRO A 242 3.26 5.56 38.48
N GLN A 243 2.12 6.22 38.64
CA GLN A 243 1.41 6.35 39.91
C GLN A 243 -0.07 6.08 39.70
N LEU A 244 -0.68 5.41 40.67
CA LEU A 244 -2.12 5.19 40.73
C LEU A 244 -2.67 6.01 41.90
N THR A 245 -3.59 6.92 41.61
CA THR A 245 -4.24 7.74 42.65
C THR A 245 -5.43 6.99 43.24
N LEU A 246 -5.45 6.84 44.56
CA LEU A 246 -6.47 6.12 45.31
C LEU A 246 -7.38 7.11 46.06
N GLU A 247 -8.68 6.82 46.09
CA GLU A 247 -9.66 7.54 46.91
C GLU A 247 -9.63 7.00 48.33
N THR A 248 -9.06 7.79 49.24
CA THR A 248 -8.82 7.40 50.64
C THR A 248 -9.59 8.25 51.64
N GLY A 249 -10.63 8.97 51.18
CA GLY A 249 -11.63 9.65 51.99
C GLY A 249 -11.67 11.16 51.77
N SER A 250 -11.13 11.93 52.73
CA SER A 250 -11.12 13.41 52.60
C SER A 250 -9.98 13.94 51.74
N THR A 251 -8.98 13.09 51.51
CA THR A 251 -7.79 13.36 50.71
C THR A 251 -7.47 12.12 49.90
N ASP A 252 -6.93 12.28 48.70
CA ASP A 252 -6.47 11.16 47.88
C ASP A 252 -5.05 10.73 48.27
N ALA A 253 -4.73 9.45 48.06
CA ALA A 253 -3.40 8.88 48.23
C ALA A 253 -2.80 8.44 46.89
N VAL A 254 -1.49 8.17 46.89
CA VAL A 254 -0.77 7.68 45.70
C VAL A 254 -0.13 6.34 45.98
N ALA A 255 -0.48 5.33 45.18
CA ALA A 255 0.25 4.09 45.07
C ALA A 255 1.35 4.23 44.00
N SER A 256 2.59 3.87 44.34
CA SER A 256 3.74 4.01 43.43
C SER A 256 4.07 2.69 42.74
N TYR A 257 4.41 2.75 41.45
CA TYR A 257 4.86 1.59 40.69
C TYR A 257 6.02 0.87 41.41
N ALA A 258 5.91 -0.46 41.50
CA ALA A 258 6.86 -1.30 42.21
C ALA A 258 7.53 -2.33 41.28
N SER A 259 6.76 -3.00 40.42
CA SER A 259 7.26 -4.07 39.54
C SER A 259 6.24 -4.46 38.46
N GLY A 260 6.64 -5.32 37.52
CA GLY A 260 5.74 -5.94 36.53
C GLY A 260 6.03 -5.62 35.07
N SER A 261 6.95 -4.68 34.78
CA SER A 261 7.40 -4.38 33.41
C SER A 261 7.86 -5.63 32.66
N GLY A 262 7.42 -5.75 31.40
CA GLY A 262 7.64 -6.90 30.53
C GLY A 262 6.55 -7.99 30.66
N GLY A 263 5.63 -7.86 31.61
CA GLY A 263 4.45 -8.71 31.78
C GLY A 263 3.15 -7.96 31.56
N THR A 264 2.02 -8.64 31.75
CA THR A 264 0.67 -8.06 31.64
C THR A 264 0.20 -7.36 32.92
N THR A 265 0.83 -7.64 34.07
CA THR A 265 0.38 -7.11 35.37
C THR A 265 1.45 -6.24 36.00
N LEU A 266 1.10 -4.99 36.27
CA LEU A 266 1.92 -4.03 37.02
C LEU A 266 1.47 -4.02 38.49
N THR A 267 2.43 -3.98 39.41
CA THR A 267 2.19 -3.85 40.86
C THR A 267 2.55 -2.46 41.33
N PHE A 268 1.67 -1.87 42.15
CA PHE A 268 1.81 -0.58 42.81
C PHE A 268 1.71 -0.78 44.31
N ASN A 269 2.63 -0.19 45.06
CA ASN A 269 2.63 -0.25 46.52
C ASN A 269 1.98 1.01 47.10
N TYR A 270 0.97 0.80 47.95
CA TYR A 270 0.29 1.82 48.73
C TYR A 270 0.56 1.59 50.21
N ILE A 271 0.90 2.64 50.96
CA ILE A 271 1.06 2.60 52.41
C ILE A 271 -0.02 3.48 53.01
N VAL A 272 -0.85 2.92 53.89
CA VAL A 272 -1.93 3.66 54.56
C VAL A 272 -1.31 4.75 55.45
N ALA A 273 -1.66 6.00 55.22
CA ALA A 273 -1.27 7.13 56.03
C ALA A 273 -2.27 7.40 57.17
N ALA A 274 -1.83 8.16 58.17
CA ALA A 274 -2.70 8.56 59.28
C ALA A 274 -3.75 9.57 58.78
N GLY A 275 -5.03 9.32 59.09
CA GLY A 275 -6.15 10.19 58.73
C GLY A 275 -6.91 9.77 57.47
N GLU A 276 -6.39 8.80 56.72
CA GLU A 276 -7.09 8.16 55.60
C GLU A 276 -8.18 7.22 56.13
N ASN A 277 -9.33 7.22 55.46
CA ASN A 277 -10.47 6.41 55.81
C ASN A 277 -11.34 6.17 54.57
N SER A 278 -11.32 4.95 54.06
CA SER A 278 -12.26 4.46 53.04
C SER A 278 -12.95 3.19 53.53
N SER A 279 -14.25 3.06 53.26
CA SER A 279 -15.00 1.83 53.52
C SER A 279 -14.68 0.73 52.50
N ASP A 280 -14.34 1.13 51.28
CA ASP A 280 -13.92 0.25 50.19
C ASP A 280 -12.93 1.03 49.33
N LEU A 281 -11.66 0.61 49.33
CA LEU A 281 -10.58 1.36 48.71
C LEU A 281 -10.73 1.26 47.19
N ASP A 282 -10.87 2.41 46.53
CA ASP A 282 -10.98 2.50 45.08
C ASP A 282 -9.92 3.46 44.52
N TYR A 283 -9.75 3.46 43.20
CA TYR A 283 -9.02 4.51 42.52
C TYR A 283 -9.88 5.78 42.40
N LYS A 284 -9.22 6.94 42.30
CA LYS A 284 -9.89 8.24 42.34
C LYS A 284 -10.94 8.43 41.24
N ASP A 285 -10.56 8.15 40.00
CA ASP A 285 -11.38 8.29 38.81
C ASP A 285 -10.76 7.50 37.64
N THR A 286 -11.42 7.51 36.49
CA THR A 286 -10.97 6.76 35.30
C THR A 286 -9.62 7.23 34.74
N THR A 287 -9.07 8.35 35.21
CA THR A 287 -7.74 8.88 34.83
C THR A 287 -6.69 8.73 35.92
N ALA A 288 -7.00 8.01 36.99
CA ALA A 288 -6.15 7.89 38.18
C ALA A 288 -4.78 7.24 37.93
N LEU A 289 -4.63 6.47 36.85
CA LEU A 289 -3.34 5.92 36.43
C LEU A 289 -2.55 6.95 35.61
N ALA A 290 -1.55 7.56 36.22
CA ALA A 290 -0.72 8.59 35.63
C ALA A 290 0.71 8.10 35.35
N LEU A 291 1.27 8.50 34.20
CA LEU A 291 2.61 8.08 33.78
C LEU A 291 3.76 8.74 34.54
N ASN A 292 3.54 9.94 35.10
CA ASN A 292 4.55 10.72 35.80
C ASN A 292 5.88 10.85 35.03
N SER A 293 5.81 11.37 33.80
CA SER A 293 6.93 11.48 32.83
C SER A 293 7.53 10.15 32.34
N GLY A 294 6.96 9.01 32.75
CA GLY A 294 7.27 7.69 32.23
C GLY A 294 6.46 7.30 31.00
N THR A 295 6.51 6.02 30.66
CA THR A 295 5.71 5.40 29.60
C THR A 295 5.20 4.03 30.04
N ILE A 296 4.06 3.62 29.49
CA ILE A 296 3.58 2.24 29.52
C ILE A 296 3.27 1.91 28.06
N MET A 297 4.06 1.03 27.46
CA MET A 297 4.00 0.71 26.03
C MET A 297 4.09 -0.80 25.81
N ASP A 298 3.59 -1.31 24.69
CA ASP A 298 3.83 -2.71 24.28
C ASP A 298 5.27 -2.92 23.75
N ALA A 299 5.51 -4.07 23.11
CA ALA A 299 6.80 -4.43 22.54
C ALA A 299 7.20 -3.60 21.30
N VAL A 300 6.24 -3.11 20.50
CA VAL A 300 6.50 -2.32 19.29
C VAL A 300 6.44 -0.81 19.54
N GLY A 301 6.04 -0.39 20.74
CA GLY A 301 5.98 0.98 21.19
C GLY A 301 4.62 1.66 21.07
N ASN A 302 3.51 0.91 20.96
CA ASN A 302 2.17 1.46 21.13
C ASN A 302 1.98 1.89 22.58
N ALA A 303 1.49 3.12 22.79
CA ALA A 303 1.18 3.61 24.12
C ALA A 303 -0.11 2.97 24.65
N ALA A 304 -0.08 2.52 25.90
CA ALA A 304 -1.25 1.95 26.54
C ALA A 304 -2.36 2.99 26.74
N THR A 305 -3.61 2.57 26.58
CA THR A 305 -4.78 3.32 27.04
C THR A 305 -4.94 3.11 28.55
N LEU A 306 -4.84 4.19 29.31
CA LEU A 306 -4.74 4.15 30.78
C LEU A 306 -6.08 4.32 31.51
N THR A 307 -7.19 4.38 30.77
CA THR A 307 -8.53 4.52 31.35
C THR A 307 -8.88 3.28 32.18
N LEU A 308 -9.24 3.48 33.45
CA LEU A 308 -9.58 2.43 34.42
C LEU A 308 -11.07 2.09 34.47
#